data_AF-A0A1B6CXY2-F1
#
_entry.id   AF-A0A1B6CXY2-F1
#
_cell.length_a   1.000
_cell.length_b   1.000
_cell.length_c   1.000
_cell.angle_alpha   90.00
_cell.angle_beta   90.00
_cell.angle_gamma   90.00
#
_symmetry.space_group_name_H-M   'P 1'
#
loop_
_entity.id
_entity.type
_entity.pdbx_description
1 polymer ?
#
loop_
_entity_poly.entity_id
_entity_poly.type
_entity_poly.pdbx_seq_one_letter_code
_entity_poly.pdbx_strand_id
1 'polypeptide(L)'
;DAKTESKNVEKEKSHGWEQGGKLFGTEVTENTFQGAGFKNKEKALETLRLLDGRDITYQFQIINSMYNRAKVIYKRTTDKEKRQNLNEAIEVFEEWIDDYKSHSRAKENFSYLPLEIVEGYTALAKHYGLKDTGFLEVYKEADGDLKKLRNKKLTDDVITWDVHRNNNLKPVVNKIKEEYIPLYETDEPLRSLPTKEHVQLIMWGYSSEPTKIKKAIPTINEKINKVKL
;
A
#
# COMPACT_ATOMS: atom_id res chain seq x y z
N ASP A 1 -64.24 -20.96 -4.99
CA ASP A 1 -64.15 -19.71 -5.77
C ASP A 1 -64.43 -18.49 -4.89
N ALA A 2 -63.39 -18.00 -4.23
CA ALA A 2 -63.45 -16.83 -3.37
C ALA A 2 -62.81 -15.64 -4.08
N LYS A 3 -63.63 -14.62 -4.33
CA LYS A 3 -63.26 -13.28 -4.82
C LYS A 3 -62.20 -12.67 -3.91
N THR A 4 -61.14 -12.14 -4.51
CA THR A 4 -60.22 -11.23 -3.80
C THR A 4 -60.51 -9.81 -4.28
N GLU A 5 -61.07 -9.02 -3.38
CA GLU A 5 -61.32 -7.58 -3.51
C GLU A 5 -60.01 -6.79 -3.57
N SER A 6 -59.96 -5.84 -4.49
CA SER A 6 -59.03 -4.73 -4.49
C SER A 6 -59.31 -3.80 -3.31
N LYS A 7 -58.26 -3.46 -2.55
CA LYS A 7 -58.26 -2.26 -1.70
C LYS A 7 -57.06 -1.39 -2.05
N ASN A 8 -57.39 -0.25 -2.66
CA ASN A 8 -56.60 0.96 -2.63
C ASN A 8 -56.26 1.29 -1.16
N VAL A 9 -54.98 1.51 -0.89
CA VAL A 9 -54.54 2.25 0.31
C VAL A 9 -53.75 3.44 -0.18
N GLU A 10 -54.20 4.61 0.28
CA GLU A 10 -53.74 5.94 -0.05
C GLU A 10 -52.26 6.15 0.21
N LYS A 11 -51.63 6.96 -0.65
CA LYS A 11 -50.30 7.50 -0.48
C LYS A 11 -50.26 8.46 0.71
N GLU A 12 -49.74 8.01 1.84
CA GLU A 12 -49.18 8.91 2.84
C GLU A 12 -47.76 9.34 2.41
N LYS A 13 -47.58 10.65 2.24
CA LYS A 13 -46.28 11.29 2.05
C LYS A 13 -45.55 11.32 3.39
N SER A 14 -44.60 10.41 3.63
CA SER A 14 -43.67 10.55 4.75
C SER A 14 -42.41 11.31 4.32
N HIS A 15 -42.28 12.52 4.88
CA HIS A 15 -40.98 13.15 5.09
C HIS A 15 -40.19 12.30 6.09
N GLY A 16 -38.99 11.87 5.74
CA GLY A 16 -38.13 11.12 6.65
C GLY A 16 -36.78 10.85 6.04
N TRP A 17 -35.85 11.77 6.25
CA TRP A 17 -34.41 11.66 5.99
C TRP A 17 -33.73 10.57 6.86
N GLU A 18 -34.36 9.41 7.04
CA GLU A 18 -33.89 8.32 7.91
C GLU A 18 -33.32 7.11 7.16
N GLN A 19 -33.36 7.10 5.82
CA GLN A 19 -32.64 6.09 5.04
C GLN A 19 -31.38 6.68 4.44
N GLY A 20 -30.40 6.89 5.33
CA GLY A 20 -29.03 7.23 4.98
C GLY A 20 -28.47 6.20 4.00
N GLY A 21 -28.26 6.64 2.75
CA GLY A 21 -27.51 5.85 1.77
C GLY A 21 -26.19 5.43 2.39
N LYS A 22 -25.97 4.11 2.49
CA LYS A 22 -24.81 3.51 3.16
C LYS A 22 -23.52 4.15 2.65
N LEU A 23 -22.85 4.86 3.56
CA LEU A 23 -21.55 5.47 3.34
C LEU A 23 -20.49 4.37 3.28
N PHE A 24 -19.65 4.38 2.24
CA PHE A 24 -18.43 3.58 2.27
C PHE A 24 -17.56 4.08 3.44
N GLY A 25 -17.41 3.27 4.49
CA GLY A 25 -16.66 3.62 5.71
C GLY A 25 -17.49 3.86 6.97
N THR A 26 -18.83 3.73 6.95
CA THR A 26 -19.62 3.65 8.20
C THR A 26 -19.67 2.25 8.79
N GLU A 27 -19.40 1.21 8.00
CA GLU A 27 -19.15 -0.13 8.52
C GLU A 27 -17.66 -0.23 8.87
N VAL A 28 -17.35 -0.19 10.17
CA VAL A 28 -16.04 -0.56 10.71
C VAL A 28 -15.87 -2.05 10.51
N THR A 29 -15.43 -2.45 9.33
CA THR A 29 -14.86 -3.78 9.12
C THR A 29 -13.38 -3.72 9.50
N GLU A 30 -12.80 -4.83 9.96
CA GLU A 30 -11.37 -4.94 10.33
C GLU A 30 -10.41 -4.43 9.22
N ASN A 31 -10.90 -4.34 7.98
CA ASN A 31 -10.14 -3.94 6.79
C ASN A 31 -10.33 -2.48 6.36
N THR A 32 -11.07 -1.65 7.11
CA THR A 32 -11.30 -0.25 6.75
C THR A 32 -10.26 0.64 7.42
N PHE A 33 -9.57 1.48 6.63
CA PHE A 33 -8.58 2.46 7.14
C PHE A 33 -9.26 3.46 8.09
N GLN A 34 -8.95 3.34 9.38
CA GLN A 34 -9.58 4.13 10.46
C GLN A 34 -8.85 5.46 10.70
N GLY A 35 -9.55 6.44 11.29
CA GLY A 35 -8.97 7.71 11.73
C GLY A 35 -8.79 8.77 10.64
N ALA A 36 -9.00 8.42 9.38
CA ALA A 36 -8.90 9.32 8.24
C ALA A 36 -10.16 10.19 8.06
N GLY A 37 -10.02 11.37 7.45
CA GLY A 37 -11.15 12.27 7.20
C GLY A 37 -10.78 13.59 6.53
N PHE A 38 -11.79 14.45 6.33
CA PHE A 38 -11.65 15.68 5.55
C PHE A 38 -12.57 16.81 6.02
N LYS A 39 -12.92 16.82 7.31
CA LYS A 39 -13.85 17.82 7.87
C LYS A 39 -13.31 19.26 7.81
N ASN A 40 -11.99 19.42 7.83
CA ASN A 40 -11.25 20.68 7.77
C ASN A 40 -9.80 20.41 7.31
N LYS A 41 -9.02 21.48 7.14
CA LYS A 41 -7.62 21.43 6.72
C LYS A 41 -6.76 20.52 7.60
N GLU A 42 -6.87 20.66 8.92
CA GLU A 42 -6.07 19.90 9.88
C GLU A 42 -6.33 18.40 9.74
N LYS A 43 -7.61 18.01 9.56
CA LYS A 43 -7.98 16.60 9.41
C LYS A 43 -7.53 16.02 8.06
N ALA A 44 -7.51 16.83 7.00
CA ALA A 44 -6.94 16.43 5.72
C ALA A 44 -5.43 16.19 5.84
N LEU A 45 -4.69 17.09 6.50
CA LEU A 45 -3.26 16.93 6.77
C LEU A 45 -2.98 15.71 7.67
N GLU A 46 -3.79 15.46 8.70
CA GLU A 46 -3.71 14.26 9.52
C GLU A 46 -3.90 12.98 8.68
N THR A 47 -4.84 12.99 7.75
CA THR A 47 -5.07 11.88 6.81
C THR A 47 -3.84 11.61 5.95
N LEU A 48 -3.20 12.66 5.40
CA LEU A 48 -1.96 12.50 4.65
C LEU A 48 -0.87 11.86 5.53
N ARG A 49 -0.74 12.29 6.78
CA ARG A 49 0.24 11.70 7.73
C ARG A 49 -0.04 10.24 8.05
N LEU A 50 -1.30 9.85 8.25
CA LEU A 50 -1.68 8.45 8.52
C LEU A 50 -1.42 7.51 7.33
N LEU A 51 -1.36 8.07 6.12
CA LEU A 51 -1.08 7.35 4.87
C LEU A 51 0.41 7.33 4.52
N ASP A 52 1.23 8.16 5.18
CA ASP A 52 2.66 8.23 4.87
C ASP A 52 3.36 6.88 5.06
N GLY A 53 4.34 6.62 4.21
CA GLY A 53 5.07 5.34 4.15
C GLY A 53 4.30 4.17 3.51
N ARG A 54 2.97 4.25 3.36
CA ARG A 54 2.19 3.20 2.67
C ARG A 54 2.46 3.21 1.16
N ASP A 55 2.03 2.15 0.47
CA ASP A 55 2.14 2.06 -1.00
C ASP A 55 1.53 3.30 -1.68
N ILE A 56 2.30 3.98 -2.54
CA ILE A 56 1.90 5.27 -3.10
C ILE A 56 0.59 5.18 -3.91
N THR A 57 0.34 4.06 -4.57
CA THR A 57 -0.94 3.80 -5.26
C THR A 57 -2.09 3.62 -4.28
N TYR A 58 -1.85 3.02 -3.12
CA TYR A 58 -2.86 2.90 -2.06
C TYR A 58 -3.17 4.28 -1.45
N GLN A 59 -2.14 5.09 -1.18
CA GLN A 59 -2.33 6.47 -0.74
C GLN A 59 -3.22 7.24 -1.73
N PHE A 60 -2.91 7.16 -3.03
CA PHE A 60 -3.69 7.81 -4.08
C PHE A 60 -5.15 7.35 -4.09
N GLN A 61 -5.41 6.05 -3.97
CA GLN A 61 -6.78 5.52 -3.94
C GLN A 61 -7.61 6.11 -2.79
N ILE A 62 -7.02 6.17 -1.59
CA ILE A 62 -7.71 6.71 -0.40
C ILE A 62 -7.91 8.23 -0.54
N ILE A 63 -6.85 8.97 -0.87
CA ILE A 63 -6.88 10.44 -0.98
C ILE A 63 -7.82 10.89 -2.10
N ASN A 64 -7.75 10.26 -3.28
CA ASN A 64 -8.65 10.57 -4.38
C ASN A 64 -10.12 10.25 -4.04
N SER A 65 -10.38 9.19 -3.27
CA SER A 65 -11.75 8.91 -2.80
C SER A 65 -12.25 10.01 -1.87
N MET A 66 -11.42 10.45 -0.91
CA MET A 66 -11.78 11.50 0.04
C MET A 66 -11.95 12.87 -0.64
N TYR A 67 -11.04 13.24 -1.55
CA TYR A 67 -11.14 14.45 -2.37
C TYR A 67 -12.47 14.54 -3.12
N ASN A 68 -12.86 13.47 -3.82
CA ASN A 68 -14.11 13.46 -4.57
C ASN A 68 -15.34 13.54 -3.64
N ARG A 69 -15.31 12.87 -2.48
CA ARG A 69 -16.39 12.98 -1.47
C ARG A 69 -16.49 14.37 -0.88
N ALA A 70 -15.35 14.98 -0.53
CA ALA A 70 -15.28 16.34 -0.01
C ALA A 70 -15.91 17.32 -1.00
N LYS A 71 -15.61 17.20 -2.30
CA LYS A 71 -16.24 18.02 -3.36
C LYS A 71 -17.75 17.85 -3.46
N VAL A 72 -18.25 16.62 -3.33
CA VAL A 72 -19.70 16.36 -3.33
C VAL A 72 -20.37 17.00 -2.11
N ILE A 73 -19.77 16.88 -0.93
CA ILE A 73 -20.31 17.45 0.31
C ILE A 73 -20.24 18.98 0.29
N TYR A 74 -19.12 19.54 -0.20
CA TYR A 74 -18.94 20.98 -0.39
C TYR A 74 -20.08 21.59 -1.23
N LYS A 75 -20.44 20.96 -2.35
CA LYS A 75 -21.55 21.42 -3.23
C LYS A 75 -22.92 21.45 -2.54
N ARG A 76 -23.11 20.63 -1.51
CA ARG A 76 -24.38 20.51 -0.76
C ARG A 76 -24.39 21.34 0.52
N THR A 77 -23.23 21.87 0.94
CA THR A 77 -23.07 22.61 2.20
C THR A 77 -23.39 24.07 1.99
N THR A 78 -24.38 24.58 2.72
CA THR A 78 -24.79 25.99 2.72
C THR A 78 -24.14 26.80 3.84
N ASP A 79 -23.82 26.14 4.96
CA ASP A 79 -23.14 26.75 6.10
C ASP A 79 -21.75 27.28 5.69
N LYS A 80 -21.53 28.58 5.92
CA LYS A 80 -20.34 29.29 5.43
C LYS A 80 -19.04 28.75 6.04
N GLU A 81 -19.04 28.49 7.34
CA GLU A 81 -17.85 28.01 8.07
C GLU A 81 -17.49 26.59 7.63
N LYS A 82 -18.46 25.67 7.63
CA LYS A 82 -18.26 24.30 7.14
C LYS A 82 -17.83 24.27 5.69
N ARG A 83 -18.37 25.16 4.86
CA ARG A 83 -17.97 25.28 3.46
C ARG A 83 -16.53 25.75 3.30
N GLN A 84 -16.08 26.71 4.11
CA GLN A 84 -14.68 27.12 4.14
C GLN A 84 -13.78 25.96 4.58
N ASN A 85 -14.11 25.29 5.69
CA ASN A 85 -13.35 24.13 6.18
C ASN A 85 -13.22 23.01 5.13
N LEU A 86 -14.30 22.71 4.41
CA LEU A 86 -14.29 21.73 3.32
C LEU A 86 -13.43 22.19 2.14
N ASN A 87 -13.46 23.48 1.81
CA ASN A 87 -12.63 24.03 0.72
C ASN A 87 -11.14 23.86 1.02
N GLU A 88 -10.72 24.24 2.22
CA GLU A 88 -9.32 24.12 2.64
C GLU A 88 -8.87 22.64 2.69
N ALA A 89 -9.76 21.72 3.07
CA ALA A 89 -9.50 20.27 3.01
C ALA A 89 -9.36 19.75 1.56
N ILE A 90 -10.17 20.27 0.63
CA ILE A 90 -10.10 19.93 -0.80
C ILE A 90 -8.76 20.37 -1.38
N GLU A 91 -8.34 21.60 -1.09
CA GLU A 91 -7.07 22.17 -1.57
C GLU A 91 -5.87 21.30 -1.13
N VAL A 92 -5.82 20.87 0.14
CA VAL A 92 -4.77 19.97 0.64
C VAL A 92 -4.68 18.67 -0.16
N PHE A 93 -5.82 18.06 -0.48
CA PHE A 93 -5.81 16.82 -1.27
C PHE A 93 -5.54 17.07 -2.76
N GLU A 94 -5.99 18.20 -3.30
CA GLU A 94 -5.74 18.59 -4.68
C GLU A 94 -4.24 18.76 -4.93
N GLU A 95 -3.54 19.51 -4.07
CA GLU A 95 -2.08 19.65 -4.14
C GLU A 95 -1.36 18.30 -4.12
N TRP A 96 -1.76 17.39 -3.23
CA TRP A 96 -1.17 16.05 -3.16
C TRP A 96 -1.46 15.22 -4.42
N ILE A 97 -2.68 15.27 -4.94
CA ILE A 97 -3.08 14.53 -6.15
C ILE A 97 -2.35 15.05 -7.39
N ASP A 98 -2.16 16.37 -7.49
CA ASP A 98 -1.46 17.00 -8.59
C ASP A 98 0.04 16.69 -8.55
N ASP A 99 0.65 16.69 -7.36
CA ASP A 99 2.01 16.17 -7.16
C ASP A 99 2.15 14.71 -7.60
N TYR A 100 1.21 13.84 -7.18
CA TYR A 100 1.20 12.43 -7.59
C TYR A 100 1.19 12.24 -9.11
N LYS A 101 0.39 13.03 -9.83
CA LYS A 101 0.25 12.95 -11.29
C LYS A 101 1.45 13.58 -12.01
N SER A 102 1.83 14.80 -11.63
CA SER A 102 2.87 15.58 -12.31
C SER A 102 4.26 14.93 -12.20
N HIS A 103 4.57 14.31 -11.06
CA HIS A 103 5.85 13.63 -10.84
C HIS A 103 5.82 12.13 -11.17
N SER A 104 4.74 11.63 -11.79
CA SER A 104 4.60 10.20 -12.13
C SER A 104 4.85 9.27 -10.93
N ARG A 105 4.41 9.68 -9.73
CA ARG A 105 4.72 9.01 -8.46
C ARG A 105 4.23 7.57 -8.38
N ALA A 106 3.30 7.18 -9.25
CA ALA A 106 2.91 5.78 -9.46
C ALA A 106 4.11 4.83 -9.67
N LYS A 107 5.20 5.31 -10.27
CA LYS A 107 6.43 4.54 -10.51
C LYS A 107 7.26 4.29 -9.25
N GLU A 108 6.97 4.98 -8.14
CA GLU A 108 7.61 4.78 -6.84
C GLU A 108 7.08 3.54 -6.11
N ASN A 109 6.04 2.88 -6.65
CA ASN A 109 5.39 1.77 -5.98
C ASN A 109 6.28 0.52 -5.89
N PHE A 110 6.44 -0.02 -4.67
CA PHE A 110 7.17 -1.26 -4.44
C PHE A 110 6.27 -2.48 -4.52
N SER A 111 5.98 -2.91 -5.76
CA SER A 111 5.18 -4.12 -6.02
C SER A 111 5.69 -5.34 -5.26
N TYR A 112 4.78 -6.13 -4.70
CA TYR A 112 5.11 -7.29 -3.88
C TYR A 112 5.54 -8.47 -4.75
N LEU A 113 6.62 -9.13 -4.35
CA LEU A 113 7.01 -10.43 -4.89
C LEU A 113 6.15 -11.53 -4.27
N PRO A 114 5.82 -12.58 -5.04
CA PRO A 114 5.26 -13.82 -4.48
C PRO A 114 6.14 -14.38 -3.36
N LEU A 115 5.52 -14.93 -2.32
CA LEU A 115 6.20 -15.45 -1.13
C LEU A 115 7.29 -16.48 -1.50
N GLU A 116 6.99 -17.39 -2.43
CA GLU A 116 7.91 -18.44 -2.88
C GLU A 116 9.18 -17.87 -3.54
N ILE A 117 9.08 -16.68 -4.16
CA ILE A 117 10.26 -16.00 -4.70
C ILE A 117 11.13 -15.51 -3.55
N VAL A 118 10.55 -14.83 -2.55
CA VAL A 118 11.31 -14.30 -1.41
C VAL A 118 12.01 -15.44 -0.66
N GLU A 119 11.30 -16.55 -0.41
CA GLU A 119 11.84 -17.76 0.22
C GLU A 119 13.02 -18.36 -0.55
N GLY A 120 12.91 -18.40 -1.89
CA GLY A 120 13.94 -18.94 -2.77
C GLY A 120 15.29 -18.23 -2.68
N TYR A 121 15.33 -17.00 -2.16
CA TYR A 121 16.55 -16.20 -2.03
C TYR A 121 17.24 -16.27 -0.67
N THR A 122 16.67 -16.98 0.31
CA THR A 122 17.23 -17.12 1.66
C THR A 122 18.67 -17.64 1.68
N ALA A 123 18.99 -18.64 0.84
CA ALA A 123 20.35 -19.18 0.74
C ALA A 123 21.36 -18.14 0.25
N LEU A 124 20.98 -17.32 -0.74
CA LEU A 124 21.83 -16.26 -1.28
C LEU A 124 21.96 -15.08 -0.30
N ALA A 125 20.89 -14.73 0.40
CA ALA A 125 20.93 -13.72 1.46
C ALA A 125 21.91 -14.12 2.58
N LYS A 126 21.88 -15.40 2.99
CA LYS A 126 22.83 -15.96 3.95
C LYS A 126 24.27 -15.93 3.41
N HIS A 127 24.46 -16.26 2.13
CA HIS A 127 25.78 -16.18 1.49
C HIS A 127 26.36 -14.77 1.52
N TYR A 128 25.56 -13.74 1.27
CA TYR A 128 25.96 -12.34 1.36
C TYR A 128 26.07 -11.78 2.79
N GLY A 129 25.75 -12.59 3.80
CA GLY A 129 25.74 -12.15 5.21
C GLY A 129 24.71 -11.06 5.49
N LEU A 130 23.58 -11.08 4.80
CA LEU A 130 22.48 -10.15 5.08
C LEU A 130 21.88 -10.45 6.46
N LYS A 131 21.65 -9.39 7.24
CA LYS A 131 20.96 -9.49 8.53
C LYS A 131 19.51 -9.91 8.30
N ASP A 132 19.03 -10.82 9.13
CA ASP A 132 17.61 -11.14 9.20
C ASP A 132 16.80 -9.93 9.67
N THR A 133 15.76 -9.60 8.90
CA THR A 133 14.89 -8.45 9.14
C THR A 133 13.57 -8.85 9.80
N GLY A 134 13.28 -10.16 9.92
CA GLY A 134 12.00 -10.68 10.39
C GLY A 134 10.85 -10.52 9.38
N PHE A 135 11.09 -9.87 8.22
CA PHE A 135 10.03 -9.64 7.24
C PHE A 135 9.53 -10.93 6.62
N LEU A 136 10.43 -11.88 6.32
CA LEU A 136 10.05 -13.14 5.68
C LEU A 136 9.11 -13.96 6.58
N GLU A 137 9.40 -14.03 7.87
CA GLU A 137 8.60 -14.71 8.89
C GLU A 137 7.20 -14.12 8.93
N VAL A 138 7.11 -12.78 9.00
CA VAL A 138 5.82 -12.11 9.00
C VAL A 138 5.09 -12.26 7.67
N TYR A 139 5.81 -12.28 6.55
CA TYR A 139 5.21 -12.45 5.23
C TYR A 139 4.66 -13.87 5.02
N LYS A 140 5.32 -14.89 5.60
CA LYS A 140 4.81 -16.27 5.70
C LYS A 140 3.56 -16.34 6.55
N GLU A 141 3.55 -15.73 7.73
CA GLU A 141 2.36 -15.68 8.60
C GLU A 141 1.17 -14.95 7.93
N ALA A 142 1.48 -14.04 6.99
CA ALA A 142 0.48 -13.37 6.18
C ALA A 142 0.05 -14.18 4.94
N ASP A 143 0.62 -15.36 4.66
CA ASP A 143 0.43 -16.12 3.42
C ASP A 143 0.69 -15.29 2.15
N GLY A 144 1.62 -14.34 2.21
CA GLY A 144 1.87 -13.41 1.11
C GLY A 144 0.80 -12.30 0.94
N ASP A 145 -0.20 -12.20 1.83
CA ASP A 145 -1.32 -11.26 1.69
C ASP A 145 -0.95 -9.84 2.17
N LEU A 146 -0.91 -8.91 1.22
CA LEU A 146 -0.68 -7.49 1.46
C LEU A 146 -1.70 -6.86 2.43
N LYS A 147 -2.97 -7.22 2.37
CA LYS A 147 -3.99 -6.64 3.27
C LYS A 147 -3.69 -7.03 4.72
N LYS A 148 -3.24 -8.25 4.96
CA LYS A 148 -2.82 -8.69 6.31
C LYS A 148 -1.61 -7.87 6.78
N LEU A 149 -0.63 -7.59 5.91
CA LEU A 149 0.52 -6.74 6.27
C LEU A 149 0.14 -5.30 6.62
N ARG A 150 -0.89 -4.73 5.97
CA ARG A 150 -1.39 -3.37 6.27
C ARG A 150 -2.07 -3.24 7.63
N ASN A 151 -2.55 -4.35 8.17
CA ASN A 151 -3.23 -4.39 9.47
C ASN A 151 -2.33 -4.93 10.59
N LYS A 152 -1.24 -5.61 10.24
CA LYS A 152 -0.30 -6.19 11.20
C LYS A 152 0.70 -5.14 11.66
N LYS A 153 0.65 -4.79 12.94
CA LYS A 153 1.57 -3.85 13.58
C LYS A 153 2.92 -4.50 13.89
N LEU A 154 3.98 -3.71 13.93
CA LEU A 154 5.19 -4.11 14.65
C LEU A 154 4.88 -4.12 16.15
N THR A 155 5.44 -5.09 16.88
CA THR A 155 5.27 -5.19 18.34
C THR A 155 5.61 -3.84 19.00
N ASP A 156 4.63 -3.28 19.70
CA ASP A 156 4.68 -1.98 20.40
C ASP A 156 4.76 -0.70 19.55
N ASP A 157 4.73 -0.79 18.21
CA ASP A 157 4.79 0.36 17.32
C ASP A 157 3.41 0.78 16.78
N VAL A 158 3.30 2.04 16.37
CA VAL A 158 2.15 2.62 15.66
C VAL A 158 2.15 2.19 14.18
N ILE A 159 3.32 1.82 13.63
CA ILE A 159 3.44 1.45 12.22
C ILE A 159 3.12 -0.01 11.94
N THR A 160 2.68 -0.26 10.71
CA THR A 160 2.34 -1.58 10.18
C THR A 160 3.45 -2.13 9.29
N TRP A 161 3.45 -3.44 9.05
CA TRP A 161 4.53 -4.12 8.31
C TRP A 161 4.68 -3.64 6.86
N ASP A 162 3.60 -3.20 6.21
CA ASP A 162 3.67 -2.56 4.88
C ASP A 162 4.49 -1.27 4.91
N VAL A 163 4.27 -0.42 5.92
CA VAL A 163 5.01 0.83 6.14
C VAL A 163 6.47 0.54 6.47
N HIS A 164 6.70 -0.40 7.40
CA HIS A 164 8.05 -0.78 7.80
C HIS A 164 8.86 -1.31 6.61
N ARG A 165 8.28 -2.19 5.81
CA ARG A 165 8.88 -2.69 4.56
C ARG A 165 9.26 -1.54 3.63
N ASN A 166 8.33 -0.64 3.33
CA ASN A 166 8.55 0.44 2.38
C ASN A 166 9.63 1.41 2.87
N ASN A 167 9.67 1.71 4.17
CA ASN A 167 10.70 2.55 4.77
C ASN A 167 12.11 1.94 4.67
N ASN A 168 12.23 0.60 4.69
CA ASN A 168 13.50 -0.09 4.51
C ASN A 168 13.89 -0.27 3.02
N LEU A 169 12.92 -0.35 2.11
CA LEU A 169 13.18 -0.45 0.67
C LEU A 169 13.72 0.87 0.08
N LYS A 170 13.13 2.01 0.45
CA LYS A 170 13.51 3.34 -0.06
C LYS A 170 15.03 3.60 -0.04
N PRO A 171 15.74 3.49 1.09
CA PRO A 171 17.17 3.78 1.14
C PRO A 171 18.01 2.83 0.26
N VAL A 172 17.64 1.55 0.18
CA VAL A 172 18.37 0.58 -0.66
C VAL A 172 18.17 0.88 -2.15
N VAL A 173 16.95 1.22 -2.56
CA VAL A 173 16.66 1.62 -3.95
C VAL A 173 17.39 2.91 -4.31
N ASN A 174 17.43 3.90 -3.41
CA ASN A 174 18.15 5.14 -3.64
C ASN A 174 19.66 4.88 -3.76
N LYS A 175 20.24 4.07 -2.86
CA LYS A 175 21.64 3.65 -2.95
C LYS A 175 21.97 3.02 -4.30
N ILE A 176 21.18 2.04 -4.74
CA ILE A 176 21.38 1.37 -6.04
C ILE A 176 21.38 2.36 -7.19
N LYS A 177 20.47 3.34 -7.17
CA LYS A 177 20.36 4.36 -8.22
C LYS A 177 21.52 5.36 -8.20
N GLU A 178 21.86 5.88 -7.03
CA GLU A 178 22.88 6.92 -6.84
C GLU A 178 24.30 6.38 -7.07
N GLU A 179 24.57 5.15 -6.62
CA GLU A 179 25.87 4.49 -6.79
C GLU A 179 25.95 3.64 -8.08
N TYR A 180 24.90 3.64 -8.91
CA TYR A 180 24.82 2.85 -10.15
C TYR A 180 25.14 1.36 -9.97
N ILE A 181 24.71 0.78 -8.84
CA ILE A 181 25.00 -0.61 -8.49
C ILE A 181 24.27 -1.54 -9.47
N PRO A 182 24.98 -2.47 -10.14
CA PRO A 182 24.32 -3.44 -11.00
C PRO A 182 23.40 -4.34 -10.18
N LEU A 183 22.23 -4.68 -10.73
CA LEU A 183 21.29 -5.57 -10.07
C LEU A 183 21.74 -7.05 -10.07
N TYR A 184 22.75 -7.39 -10.86
CA TYR A 184 23.22 -8.76 -11.04
C TYR A 184 24.74 -8.83 -11.07
N GLU A 185 25.28 -9.89 -10.48
CA GLU A 185 26.70 -10.20 -10.50
C GLU A 185 27.18 -10.42 -11.94
N THR A 186 28.34 -9.86 -12.27
CA THR A 186 28.99 -9.99 -13.57
C THR A 186 30.06 -11.08 -13.59
N ASP A 187 30.59 -11.43 -12.41
CA ASP A 187 31.75 -12.30 -12.28
C ASP A 187 31.36 -13.71 -11.82
N GLU A 188 32.13 -14.69 -12.29
CA GLU A 188 31.97 -16.07 -11.82
C GLU A 188 32.45 -16.20 -10.37
N PRO A 189 31.85 -17.10 -9.57
CA PRO A 189 30.85 -18.10 -9.96
C PRO A 189 29.40 -17.62 -9.87
N LEU A 190 29.16 -16.42 -9.32
CA LEU A 190 27.82 -15.91 -9.03
C LEU A 190 27.16 -15.20 -10.21
N ARG A 191 27.85 -15.05 -11.35
CA ARG A 191 27.35 -14.39 -12.56
C ARG A 191 25.88 -14.69 -12.82
N SER A 192 25.11 -13.64 -13.12
CA SER A 192 23.66 -13.67 -13.37
C SER A 192 22.77 -13.90 -12.14
N LEU A 193 23.33 -14.11 -10.94
CA LEU A 193 22.58 -13.99 -9.70
C LEU A 193 22.46 -12.51 -9.29
N PRO A 194 21.41 -12.14 -8.55
CA PRO A 194 21.28 -10.80 -7.98
C PRO A 194 22.46 -10.43 -7.07
N THR A 195 22.92 -9.17 -7.15
CA THR A 195 23.92 -8.61 -6.22
C THR A 195 23.40 -8.52 -4.80
N LYS A 196 24.30 -8.29 -3.83
CA LYS A 196 23.94 -8.13 -2.41
C LYS A 196 22.81 -7.13 -2.19
N GLU A 197 22.88 -5.92 -2.76
CA GLU A 197 21.85 -4.88 -2.63
C GLU A 197 20.53 -5.32 -3.28
N HIS A 198 20.57 -5.99 -4.43
CA HIS A 198 19.35 -6.50 -5.05
C HIS A 198 18.73 -7.64 -4.23
N VAL A 199 19.53 -8.54 -3.63
CA VAL A 199 19.02 -9.54 -2.69
C VAL A 199 18.42 -8.89 -1.46
N GLN A 200 18.99 -7.79 -0.96
CA GLN A 200 18.38 -7.03 0.14
C GLN A 200 16.98 -6.52 -0.23
N LEU A 201 16.76 -6.01 -1.45
CA LEU A 201 15.42 -5.67 -1.94
C LEU A 201 14.50 -6.90 -2.00
N ILE A 202 15.00 -8.02 -2.52
CA ILE A 202 14.23 -9.27 -2.65
C ILE A 202 13.80 -9.79 -1.28
N MET A 203 14.67 -9.71 -0.27
CA MET A 203 14.36 -10.12 1.10
C MET A 203 13.35 -9.21 1.79
N TRP A 204 13.17 -7.99 1.29
CA TRP A 204 12.04 -7.11 1.62
C TRP A 204 10.82 -7.31 0.70
N GLY A 205 10.82 -8.36 -0.12
CA GLY A 205 9.72 -8.70 -1.01
C GLY A 205 9.56 -7.78 -2.22
N TYR A 206 10.63 -7.16 -2.72
CA TYR A 206 10.59 -6.29 -3.90
C TYR A 206 11.71 -6.60 -4.90
N SER A 207 11.39 -6.46 -6.19
CA SER A 207 12.36 -6.34 -7.27
C SER A 207 11.70 -5.64 -8.46
N SER A 208 12.47 -4.87 -9.22
CA SER A 208 12.03 -4.35 -10.53
C SER A 208 12.03 -5.42 -11.62
N GLU A 209 12.63 -6.59 -11.38
CA GLU A 209 12.88 -7.65 -12.36
C GLU A 209 12.32 -9.03 -11.90
N PRO A 210 11.03 -9.14 -11.50
CA PRO A 210 10.47 -10.34 -10.86
C PRO A 210 10.63 -11.62 -11.70
N THR A 211 10.49 -11.51 -13.02
CA THR A 211 10.62 -12.65 -13.95
C THR A 211 12.06 -13.17 -14.00
N LYS A 212 13.05 -12.28 -13.97
CA LYS A 212 14.45 -12.65 -14.06
C LYS A 212 14.93 -13.29 -12.75
N ILE A 213 14.53 -12.73 -11.61
CA ILE A 213 14.86 -13.33 -10.31
C ILE A 213 14.18 -14.70 -10.11
N LYS A 214 12.95 -14.89 -10.61
CA LYS A 214 12.27 -16.19 -10.57
C LYS A 214 13.05 -17.27 -11.34
N LYS A 215 13.58 -16.92 -12.51
CA LYS A 215 14.38 -17.84 -13.34
C LYS A 215 15.73 -18.20 -12.73
N ALA A 216 16.30 -17.33 -11.88
CA ALA A 216 17.61 -17.56 -11.27
C ALA A 216 17.56 -18.52 -10.06
N ILE A 217 16.41 -18.68 -9.39
CA ILE A 217 16.25 -19.50 -8.17
C ILE A 217 16.88 -20.90 -8.29
N PRO A 218 16.64 -21.70 -9.34
CA PRO A 218 17.17 -23.06 -9.44
C PRO A 218 18.70 -23.13 -9.42
N THR A 219 19.38 -22.05 -9.83
CA THR A 219 20.84 -21.99 -9.97
C THR A 219 21.56 -21.51 -8.71
N ILE A 220 20.82 -20.99 -7.72
CA ILE A 220 21.40 -20.34 -6.53
C ILE A 220 22.31 -21.29 -5.76
N ASN A 221 21.81 -22.47 -5.38
CA ASN A 221 22.57 -23.42 -4.57
C ASN A 221 23.79 -23.98 -5.30
N GLU A 222 23.64 -24.25 -6.61
CA GLU A 222 24.75 -24.71 -7.45
C GLU A 222 25.89 -23.68 -7.46
N LYS A 223 25.56 -22.40 -7.70
CA LYS A 223 26.54 -21.32 -7.79
C LYS A 223 27.18 -20.97 -6.45
N ILE A 224 26.40 -20.95 -5.35
CA ILE A 224 26.94 -20.75 -3.99
C ILE A 224 27.93 -21.85 -3.63
N ASN A 225 27.63 -23.11 -3.96
CA ASN A 225 28.52 -24.23 -3.65
C ASN A 225 29.86 -24.14 -4.41
N LYS A 226 29.87 -23.56 -5.62
CA LYS A 226 31.11 -23.30 -6.38
C LYS A 226 32.00 -22.22 -5.75
N VAL A 227 31.47 -21.32 -4.92
CA VAL A 227 32.29 -20.33 -4.17
C VAL A 227 33.07 -20.99 -3.03
N LYS A 228 32.56 -22.11 -2.50
CA LYS A 228 33.14 -22.80 -1.34
C LYS A 228 34.25 -23.79 -1.71
N LEU A 229 34.44 -24.05 -3.00
CA LEU A 229 35.46 -24.92 -3.58
C LEU A 229 36.65 -24.07 -4.03
#